data_AF-A0A538DWQ9-F1
#
_entry.id   AF-A0A538DWQ9-F1
#
_cell.length_a   1.000
_cell.length_b   1.000
_cell.length_c   1.000
_cell.angle_alpha   90.00
_cell.angle_beta   90.00
_cell.angle_gamma   90.00
#
_symmetry.space_group_name_H-M   'P 1'
#
loop_
_entity.id
_entity.type
_entity.pdbx_description
1 polymer ?
#
loop_
_entity_poly.entity_id
_entity_poly.type
_entity_poly.pdbx_seq_one_letter_code
_entity_poly.pdbx_strand_id
1 'polypeptide(L)'
;MDAYLDEDLEDYVDLATRFAGSINVALFWDRINGDLVVVAHDDLTGEDLRIEVEPDRAAEVFRHPFAYASQGLVVQSKLATTAQT
;
A
#
# COMPACT_ATOMS: atom_id res chain seq x y z
N MET A 1 31.11 7.23 -0.09
CA MET A 1 30.43 6.64 -1.25
C MET A 1 29.59 5.50 -0.72
N ASP A 2 28.37 5.82 -0.30
CA ASP A 2 27.19 4.95 -0.45
C ASP A 2 25.96 5.82 -0.12
N ALA A 3 25.45 6.48 -1.16
CA ALA A 3 24.14 7.11 -1.13
C ALA A 3 23.13 5.98 -1.28
N TYR A 4 22.74 5.38 -0.15
CA TYR A 4 21.60 4.46 -0.12
C TYR A 4 20.34 5.28 -0.33
N LEU A 5 19.88 5.30 -1.58
CA LEU A 5 18.51 5.52 -2.08
C LEU A 5 17.46 5.68 -0.96
N ASP A 6 17.23 6.91 -0.54
CA ASP A 6 15.97 7.33 0.11
C ASP A 6 15.16 8.23 -0.84
N GLU A 7 15.57 8.34 -2.12
CA GLU A 7 14.97 9.27 -3.09
C GLU A 7 13.63 8.80 -3.69
N ASP A 8 13.14 7.61 -3.34
CA ASP A 8 11.86 7.07 -3.85
C ASP A 8 10.70 7.10 -2.84
N LEU A 9 10.95 7.44 -1.56
CA LEU A 9 9.90 7.44 -0.52
C LEU A 9 9.54 8.83 0.02
N GLU A 10 10.31 9.88 -0.28
CA GLU A 10 10.01 11.25 0.17
C GLU A 10 8.81 11.90 -0.54
N ASP A 11 8.29 11.27 -1.60
CA ASP A 11 7.20 11.84 -2.40
C ASP A 11 5.82 11.17 -2.23
N TYR A 12 5.76 10.03 -1.55
CA TYR A 12 4.49 9.43 -1.16
C TYR A 12 3.96 10.11 0.11
N VAL A 13 2.81 10.75 -0.01
CA VAL A 13 2.08 11.35 1.12
C VAL A 13 1.06 10.35 1.64
N ASP A 14 1.17 9.97 2.92
CA ASP A 14 0.06 9.31 3.63
C ASP A 14 -1.13 10.28 3.71
N LEU A 15 -2.22 9.91 3.06
CA LEU A 15 -3.46 10.67 3.10
C LEU A 15 -4.42 10.13 4.15
N ALA A 16 -4.50 8.81 4.28
CA ALA A 16 -5.40 8.17 5.20
C ALA A 16 -4.96 6.74 5.46
N THR A 17 -4.79 6.42 6.74
CA THR A 17 -4.61 5.05 7.19
C THR A 17 -5.84 4.59 7.98
N ARG A 18 -6.32 3.40 7.68
CA ARG A 18 -7.44 2.75 8.34
C ARG A 18 -7.05 1.35 8.77
N PHE A 19 -7.25 1.07 10.05
CA PHE A 19 -7.15 -0.27 10.59
C PHE A 19 -8.53 -0.94 10.64
N ALA A 20 -8.65 -2.15 10.11
CA ALA A 20 -9.88 -2.92 10.06
C ALA A 20 -9.61 -4.36 10.54
N GLY A 21 -9.58 -4.53 11.87
CA GLY A 21 -9.40 -5.85 12.49
C GLY A 21 -7.97 -6.36 12.32
N SER A 22 -7.74 -7.18 11.30
CA SER A 22 -6.43 -7.77 10.96
C SER A 22 -5.80 -7.14 9.72
N ILE A 23 -6.52 -6.24 9.06
CA ILE A 23 -6.11 -5.61 7.81
C ILE A 23 -5.79 -4.15 8.07
N ASN A 24 -4.58 -3.74 7.71
CA ASN A 24 -4.17 -2.36 7.71
C ASN A 24 -4.27 -1.82 6.28
N VAL A 25 -5.12 -0.83 6.06
CA VAL A 25 -5.29 -0.19 4.75
C VAL A 25 -4.75 1.23 4.82
N ALA A 26 -3.69 1.53 4.09
CA ALA A 26 -3.11 2.85 3.95
C ALA A 26 -3.33 3.38 2.53
N LEU A 27 -3.68 4.66 2.42
CA LEU A 27 -3.77 5.38 1.17
C LEU A 27 -2.59 6.34 1.08
N PHE A 28 -1.74 6.07 0.12
CA PHE A 28 -0.63 6.93 -0.24
C PHE A 28 -0.97 7.70 -1.52
N TRP A 29 -0.44 8.91 -1.63
CA TRP A 29 -0.50 9.71 -2.84
C TRP A 29 0.90 10.04 -3.29
N ASP A 30 1.22 9.61 -4.50
CA ASP A 30 2.43 9.98 -5.22
C ASP A 30 2.23 11.38 -5.81
N ARG A 31 3.00 12.37 -5.35
CA ARG A 31 2.85 13.76 -5.85
C ARG A 31 3.58 13.99 -7.17
N ILE A 32 4.56 13.15 -7.51
CA ILE A 32 5.39 13.24 -8.71
C ILE A 32 4.58 12.86 -9.95
N ASN A 33 3.90 11.73 -9.91
CA ASN A 33 3.05 11.20 -10.97
C ASN A 33 1.59 11.65 -10.78
N GLY A 34 1.20 11.96 -9.54
CA GLY A 34 -0.16 12.35 -9.19
C GLY A 34 -1.09 11.16 -8.92
N ASP A 35 -0.56 9.94 -8.93
CA ASP A 35 -1.27 8.69 -8.73
C ASP A 35 -1.46 8.36 -7.25
N LEU A 36 -2.56 7.70 -6.90
CA LEU A 36 -2.78 7.21 -5.55
C LEU A 36 -2.55 5.70 -5.49
N VAL A 37 -1.97 5.27 -4.38
CA VAL A 37 -1.68 3.87 -4.12
C VAL A 37 -2.38 3.47 -2.84
N VAL A 38 -3.33 2.55 -2.96
CA VAL A 38 -3.94 1.91 -1.79
C VAL A 38 -3.14 0.66 -1.46
N VAL A 39 -2.60 0.60 -0.26
CA VAL A 39 -1.89 -0.56 0.27
C VAL A 39 -2.73 -1.17 1.37
N ALA A 40 -3.23 -2.38 1.16
CA ALA A 40 -3.90 -3.17 2.17
C ALA A 40 -2.99 -4.32 2.61
N HIS A 41 -2.46 -4.22 3.81
CA HIS A 41 -1.65 -5.25 4.46
C HIS A 41 -2.55 -6.17 5.29
N ASP A 42 -2.53 -7.46 5.01
CA ASP A 42 -3.19 -8.49 5.81
C ASP A 42 -2.17 -9.15 6.74
N ASP A 43 -2.33 -8.94 8.05
CA ASP A 43 -1.44 -9.49 9.08
C ASP A 43 -1.63 -11.02 9.26
N LEU A 44 -2.79 -11.57 8.87
CA LEU A 44 -3.06 -13.01 9.01
C LEU A 44 -2.32 -13.83 7.95
N THR A 45 -2.19 -13.32 6.74
CA THR A 45 -1.54 -14.01 5.62
C THR A 45 -0.16 -13.45 5.30
N GLY A 46 0.17 -12.25 5.78
CA GLY A 46 1.41 -11.54 5.43
C GLY A 46 1.43 -11.04 3.99
N GLU A 47 0.25 -10.83 3.41
CA GLU A 47 0.07 -10.36 2.04
C GLU A 47 -0.19 -8.86 2.02
N ASP A 48 0.44 -8.17 1.08
CA ASP A 48 0.16 -6.78 0.79
C ASP A 48 -0.57 -6.72 -0.54
N LEU A 49 -1.69 -6.03 -0.56
CA LEU A 49 -2.41 -5.72 -1.78
C LEU A 49 -2.14 -4.27 -2.11
N ARG A 50 -1.44 -4.04 -3.22
CA ARG A 50 -1.14 -2.69 -3.73
C ARG A 50 -2.03 -2.42 -4.94
N ILE A 51 -2.82 -1.36 -4.86
CA ILE A 51 -3.73 -0.94 -5.93
C ILE A 51 -3.33 0.46 -6.35
N GLU A 52 -2.70 0.57 -7.52
CA GLU A 52 -2.40 1.85 -8.18
C GLU A 52 -3.68 2.35 -8.84
N VAL A 53 -4.11 3.56 -8.46
CA VAL A 53 -5.37 4.15 -8.90
C VAL A 53 -5.22 5.63 -9.19
N GLU A 54 -5.88 6.07 -10.25
CA GLU A 54 -5.94 7.48 -10.62
C GLU A 54 -6.63 8.31 -9.52
N PRO A 55 -6.26 9.59 -9.35
CA PRO A 55 -6.79 10.44 -8.29
C PRO A 55 -8.31 10.59 -8.29
N ASP A 56 -8.93 10.63 -9.47
CA ASP A 56 -10.39 10.68 -9.61
C ASP A 56 -11.10 9.43 -9.06
N ARG A 57 -10.43 8.28 -9.01
CA ARG A 57 -11.00 7.00 -8.52
C ARG A 57 -10.51 6.63 -7.12
N ALA A 58 -9.46 7.27 -6.64
CA ALA A 58 -8.80 6.91 -5.39
C ALA A 58 -9.74 6.98 -4.18
N ALA A 59 -10.62 7.99 -4.12
CA ALA A 59 -11.60 8.10 -3.04
C ALA A 59 -12.63 6.96 -3.02
N GLU A 60 -12.96 6.41 -4.19
CA GLU A 60 -13.88 5.27 -4.31
C GLU A 60 -13.18 3.96 -3.94
N VAL A 61 -11.95 3.77 -4.43
CA VAL A 61 -11.11 2.59 -4.14
C VAL A 61 -10.76 2.54 -2.65
N PHE A 62 -10.46 3.68 -2.04
CA PHE A 62 -10.22 3.76 -0.59
C PHE A 62 -11.47 3.36 0.23
N ARG A 63 -12.67 3.70 -0.25
CA ARG A 63 -13.94 3.30 0.39
C ARG A 63 -14.24 1.82 0.17
N HIS A 64 -13.89 1.29 -1.00
CA HIS A 64 -14.21 -0.08 -1.40
C HIS A 64 -12.98 -0.82 -1.99
N PRO A 65 -11.91 -1.04 -1.18
CA PRO A 65 -10.69 -1.64 -1.69
C PRO A 65 -10.93 -3.06 -2.22
N PHE A 66 -11.86 -3.81 -1.62
CA PHE A 66 -12.22 -5.15 -2.07
C PHE A 66 -12.95 -5.20 -3.42
N ALA A 67 -13.65 -4.13 -3.82
CA ALA A 67 -14.27 -4.08 -5.16
C ALA A 67 -13.21 -3.97 -6.26
N TYR A 68 -12.08 -3.36 -5.92
CA TYR A 68 -10.96 -3.09 -6.82
C TYR A 68 -9.76 -4.02 -6.59
N ALA A 69 -9.87 -4.97 -5.64
CA ALA A 69 -8.79 -5.90 -5.31
C ALA A 69 -8.33 -6.75 -6.51
N SER A 70 -9.22 -7.00 -7.49
CA SER A 70 -8.87 -7.70 -8.73
C SER A 70 -7.98 -6.91 -9.68
N GLN A 71 -7.88 -5.58 -9.50
CA GLN A 71 -6.98 -4.70 -10.25
C GLN A 71 -5.67 -4.43 -9.50
N GLY A 72 -5.60 -4.84 -8.23
CA GLY A 72 -4.41 -4.71 -7.42
C GLY A 72 -3.42 -5.84 -7.65
N LEU A 73 -2.16 -5.51 -7.43
CA LEU A 73 -1.10 -6.49 -7.33
C LEU A 73 -1.02 -6.99 -5.89
N VAL A 74 -1.29 -8.29 -5.69
CA VAL A 74 -0.96 -8.96 -4.43
C VAL A 74 0.52 -9.27 -4.46
N VAL A 75 1.25 -8.64 -3.54
CA VAL A 75 2.65 -8.88 -3.29
C VAL A 75 2.79 -9.56 -1.94
N GLN A 76 3.39 -10.73 -1.93
CA GLN A 76 3.73 -11.37 -0.66
C GLN A 76 4.89 -10.59 -0.04
N SER A 77 4.65 -9.94 1.09
CA SER A 77 5.75 -9.45 1.90
C SER A 77 6.50 -10.64 2.42
N LYS A 78 7.69 -10.85 1.85
CA LYS A 78 8.67 -11.81 2.34
C LYS A 78 9.30 -11.31 3.66
N LEU A 79 8.48 -10.95 4.64
CA LEU A 79 8.88 -10.65 6.01
C LEU A 79 8.47 -11.78 6.98
N ALA A 80 7.57 -12.67 6.59
CA ALA A 80 7.33 -13.91 7.31
C ALA A 80 8.41 -14.95 6.98
N THR A 81 9.59 -14.83 7.59
CA THR A 81 10.37 -15.93 8.21
C THR A 81 11.72 -15.37 8.64
N THR A 82 11.76 -14.71 9.80
CA THR A 82 12.89 -14.87 10.72
C THR A 82 12.33 -14.85 12.12
N ALA A 83 11.52 -15.87 12.45
CA ALA A 83 11.35 -16.26 13.84
C ALA A 83 12.72 -16.76 14.30
N GLN A 84 13.35 -15.93 15.12
CA GLN A 84 14.64 -16.17 15.77
C GLN A 84 14.59 -17.50 16.52
N THR A 85 15.68 -18.28 16.44
CA THR A 85 15.99 -19.41 17.33
C THR A 85 17.00 -18.94 18.36
#